data_AF-A0A4R4Y7I0-F1
#
_entry.id   AF-A0A4R4Y7I0-F1
#
_cell.length_a   1.000
_cell.length_b   1.000
_cell.length_c   1.000
_cell.angle_alpha   90.00
_cell.angle_beta   90.00
_cell.angle_gamma   90.00
#
_symmetry.space_group_name_H-M   'P 1'
#
loop_
_entity.id
_entity.type
_entity.pdbx_description
1 polymer ?
#
loop_
_entity_poly.entity_id
_entity_poly.type
_entity_poly.pdbx_seq_one_letter_code
_entity_poly.pdbx_strand_id
1 'polypeptide(L)'
;MPPSLRTVVRRVHLRPLAGTSRQGALDAPVRWVAVSELADPTPFLEGGELLLTTGMRMEGDQSGYVARLVARGVAGLGFGVGVSHEETPPALVEAAEAAGLPLLEVPRETPFIAIGKLVSELLAAEQYDEITRAFAAQGRLTRAALRPEGTHAVIDRLAKEVGGWAALLGESGEVLHATPGAATDKVTAALARHRIGPADAQDETPPREPTAEVSRWGMGPERMPASLALSGPGEHIVVQPLGGGARPRGFFAVGAAHTFSPVTHTVINAAGSLLTLAMEQGRTRLRAERGIRTAVLELLLAGEEGRARAVLEPIGGRLPDDPVVVLAADAAALDALEPRAFTALPAGDVVFALVGEGQVEAVARE
;
A
#
# COMPACT_ATOMS: atom_id res chain seq x y z
N MET A 1 -16.10 3.46 -4.16
CA MET A 1 -17.27 2.54 -4.22
C MET A 1 -18.39 3.10 -5.09
N PRO A 2 -18.81 2.40 -6.16
CA PRO A 2 -19.83 2.85 -7.09
C PRO A 2 -21.17 3.12 -6.42
N PRO A 3 -21.99 4.04 -6.97
CA PRO A 3 -23.30 4.32 -6.40
C PRO A 3 -24.15 3.06 -6.42
N SER A 4 -24.79 2.76 -5.29
CA SER A 4 -25.76 1.67 -5.22
C SER A 4 -27.02 2.01 -6.02
N LEU A 5 -27.73 0.99 -6.48
CA LEU A 5 -29.05 1.15 -7.11
C LEU A 5 -30.02 1.90 -6.18
N ARG A 6 -29.93 1.67 -4.87
CA ARG A 6 -30.70 2.41 -3.84
C ARG A 6 -30.43 3.91 -3.88
N THR A 7 -29.17 4.32 -4.07
CA THR A 7 -28.80 5.73 -4.18
C THR A 7 -29.46 6.36 -5.40
N VAL A 8 -29.44 5.67 -6.54
CA VAL A 8 -30.08 6.13 -7.79
C VAL A 8 -31.58 6.28 -7.58
N VAL A 9 -32.26 5.21 -7.12
CA VAL A 9 -33.70 5.19 -6.82
C VAL A 9 -34.14 6.39 -5.97
N ARG A 10 -33.39 6.69 -4.90
CA ARG A 10 -33.73 7.81 -4.00
C ARG A 10 -33.54 9.19 -4.62
N ARG A 11 -32.50 9.37 -5.45
CA ARG A 11 -32.11 10.69 -6.01
C ARG A 11 -32.95 11.12 -7.20
N VAL A 12 -33.44 10.16 -8.00
CA VAL A 12 -34.33 10.40 -9.15
C VAL A 12 -35.76 9.87 -8.92
N HIS A 13 -36.09 9.53 -7.67
CA HIS A 13 -37.44 9.12 -7.25
C HIS A 13 -38.07 8.00 -8.10
N LEU A 14 -37.26 7.00 -8.48
CA LEU A 14 -37.75 5.84 -9.21
C LEU A 14 -38.62 4.99 -8.27
N ARG A 15 -39.64 4.33 -8.82
CA ARG A 15 -40.54 3.49 -8.03
C ARG A 15 -40.14 2.02 -8.20
N PRO A 16 -39.68 1.33 -7.13
CA PRO A 16 -39.44 -0.11 -7.20
C PRO A 16 -40.76 -0.88 -7.39
N LEU A 17 -40.77 -1.82 -8.34
CA LEU A 17 -41.94 -2.65 -8.66
C LEU A 17 -41.75 -4.13 -8.30
N ALA A 18 -40.59 -4.70 -8.61
CA ALA A 18 -40.31 -6.12 -8.43
C ALA A 18 -38.82 -6.38 -8.18
N GLY A 19 -38.50 -7.57 -7.70
CA GLY A 19 -37.14 -8.04 -7.40
C GLY A 19 -36.48 -7.28 -6.26
N THR A 20 -37.26 -6.61 -5.39
CA THR A 20 -36.74 -5.76 -4.31
C THR A 20 -37.07 -6.27 -2.90
N SER A 21 -37.80 -7.37 -2.80
CA SER A 21 -38.27 -7.98 -1.55
C SER A 21 -37.13 -8.53 -0.68
N ARG A 22 -36.00 -8.92 -1.29
CA ARG A 22 -34.83 -9.43 -0.56
C ARG A 22 -34.04 -8.30 0.11
N GLN A 23 -33.58 -8.56 1.34
CA GLN A 23 -32.67 -7.65 2.03
C GLN A 23 -31.41 -7.45 1.18
N GLY A 24 -31.11 -6.19 0.86
CA GLY A 24 -29.98 -5.82 0.02
C GLY A 24 -30.20 -5.88 -1.49
N ALA A 25 -31.42 -6.13 -1.98
CA ALA A 25 -31.70 -6.18 -3.42
C ALA A 25 -31.30 -4.89 -4.18
N LEU A 26 -31.37 -3.73 -3.52
CA LEU A 26 -30.96 -2.43 -4.08
C LEU A 26 -29.53 -2.02 -3.75
N ASP A 27 -28.73 -2.90 -3.11
CA ASP A 27 -27.32 -2.62 -2.79
C ASP A 27 -26.36 -2.93 -3.94
N ALA A 28 -26.88 -3.47 -5.04
CA ALA A 28 -26.10 -3.72 -6.24
C ALA A 28 -25.41 -2.43 -6.72
N PRO A 29 -24.09 -2.47 -7.00
CA PRO A 29 -23.35 -1.32 -7.51
C PRO A 29 -23.73 -1.03 -8.96
N VAL A 30 -24.07 0.22 -9.26
CA VAL A 30 -24.36 0.69 -10.62
C VAL A 30 -23.08 1.27 -11.21
N ARG A 31 -22.56 0.61 -12.25
CA ARG A 31 -21.32 1.00 -12.94
C ARG A 31 -21.56 1.88 -14.16
N TRP A 32 -22.76 1.81 -14.73
CA TRP A 32 -23.15 2.57 -15.91
C TRP A 32 -24.68 2.57 -16.08
N VAL A 33 -25.19 3.45 -16.95
CA VAL A 33 -26.58 3.44 -17.42
C VAL A 33 -26.60 3.13 -18.90
N ALA A 34 -27.24 2.03 -19.29
CA ALA A 34 -27.44 1.69 -20.69
C ALA A 34 -28.89 1.96 -21.08
N VAL A 35 -29.12 2.47 -22.29
CA VAL A 35 -30.47 2.59 -22.86
C VAL A 35 -30.55 1.66 -24.05
N SER A 36 -31.54 0.76 -24.09
CA SER A 36 -31.70 -0.15 -25.21
C SER A 36 -33.15 -0.55 -25.43
N GLU A 37 -33.54 -0.63 -26.69
CA GLU A 37 -34.82 -1.18 -27.15
C GLU A 37 -34.62 -2.52 -27.89
N LEU A 38 -33.44 -3.13 -27.79
CA LEU A 38 -33.17 -4.42 -28.42
C LEU A 38 -33.87 -5.55 -27.67
N ALA A 39 -34.40 -6.54 -28.41
CA ALA A 39 -34.93 -7.76 -27.85
C ALA A 39 -33.87 -8.57 -27.07
N ASP A 40 -32.60 -8.45 -27.46
CA ASP A 40 -31.47 -8.94 -26.66
C ASP A 40 -30.34 -7.89 -26.63
N PRO A 41 -30.22 -7.11 -25.55
CA PRO A 41 -29.15 -6.12 -25.38
C PRO A 41 -27.86 -6.72 -24.85
N THR A 42 -27.87 -7.97 -24.36
CA THR A 42 -26.75 -8.54 -23.59
C THR A 42 -25.40 -8.62 -24.30
N PRO A 43 -25.30 -8.77 -25.65
CA PRO A 43 -24.01 -8.73 -26.35
C PRO A 43 -23.25 -7.40 -26.21
N PHE A 44 -23.93 -6.32 -25.83
CA PHE A 44 -23.37 -4.96 -25.72
C PHE A 44 -23.22 -4.47 -24.28
N LEU A 45 -23.54 -5.31 -23.29
CA LEU A 45 -23.40 -5.00 -21.87
C LEU A 45 -22.16 -5.67 -21.31
N GLU A 46 -21.57 -5.16 -20.24
CA GLU A 46 -20.43 -5.71 -19.48
C GLU A 46 -20.85 -6.27 -18.11
N GLY A 47 -22.01 -5.87 -17.60
CA GLY A 47 -22.52 -6.20 -16.27
C GLY A 47 -22.40 -5.04 -15.28
N GLY A 48 -23.32 -4.97 -14.32
CA GLY A 48 -23.42 -3.87 -13.35
C GLY A 48 -24.11 -2.62 -13.87
N GLU A 49 -24.73 -2.66 -15.05
CA GLU A 49 -25.50 -1.54 -15.59
C GLU A 49 -26.91 -1.46 -14.98
N LEU A 50 -27.43 -0.24 -14.86
CA LEU A 50 -28.87 0.00 -14.84
C LEU A 50 -29.35 0.11 -16.29
N LEU A 51 -30.03 -0.90 -16.79
CA LEU A 51 -30.58 -0.89 -18.14
C LEU A 51 -31.92 -0.14 -18.15
N LEU A 52 -32.09 0.81 -19.08
CA LEU A 52 -33.32 1.57 -19.25
C LEU A 52 -33.96 1.24 -20.60
N THR A 53 -35.28 1.06 -20.61
CA THR A 53 -36.06 0.80 -21.82
C THR A 53 -37.47 1.38 -21.69
N THR A 54 -38.06 1.83 -22.80
CA THR A 54 -39.49 2.14 -22.87
C THR A 54 -40.33 0.95 -23.34
N GLY A 55 -39.69 -0.19 -23.65
CA GLY A 55 -40.35 -1.38 -24.14
C GLY A 55 -40.97 -1.22 -25.53
N MET A 56 -40.47 -0.32 -26.36
CA MET A 56 -41.06 0.00 -27.67
C MET A 56 -41.07 -1.22 -28.61
N ARG A 57 -40.07 -2.09 -28.47
CA ARG A 57 -39.92 -3.32 -29.26
C ARG A 57 -40.07 -4.57 -28.40
N MET A 58 -40.67 -4.42 -27.21
CA MET A 58 -40.79 -5.51 -26.26
C MET A 58 -42.06 -6.31 -26.56
N GLU A 59 -41.89 -7.36 -27.34
CA GLU A 59 -42.89 -8.37 -27.65
C GLU A 59 -42.32 -9.76 -27.33
N GLY A 60 -43.17 -10.72 -26.96
CA GLY A 60 -42.76 -12.12 -26.77
C GLY A 60 -42.46 -12.52 -25.31
N ASP A 61 -41.31 -13.17 -25.09
CA ASP A 61 -40.95 -13.85 -23.83
C ASP A 61 -40.16 -12.95 -22.86
N GLN A 62 -40.88 -12.43 -21.87
CA GLN A 62 -40.35 -11.50 -20.85
C GLN A 62 -39.50 -12.24 -19.82
N SER A 63 -39.81 -13.52 -19.57
CA SER A 63 -39.03 -14.36 -18.67
C SER A 63 -37.64 -14.63 -19.25
N GLY A 64 -37.57 -14.98 -20.55
CA GLY A 64 -36.31 -15.15 -21.25
C GLY A 64 -35.49 -13.86 -21.33
N TYR A 65 -36.14 -12.71 -21.52
CA TYR A 65 -35.47 -11.40 -21.49
C TYR A 65 -34.81 -11.13 -20.14
N VAL A 66 -35.57 -11.24 -19.04
CA VAL A 66 -35.05 -11.03 -17.67
C VAL A 66 -33.95 -12.02 -17.34
N ALA A 67 -34.11 -13.30 -17.70
CA ALA A 67 -33.10 -14.33 -17.45
C ALA A 67 -31.75 -14.00 -18.11
N ARG A 68 -31.75 -13.47 -19.34
CA ARG A 68 -30.52 -13.01 -20.01
C ARG A 68 -29.86 -11.85 -19.28
N LEU A 69 -30.63 -10.87 -18.80
CA LEU A 69 -30.10 -9.73 -18.04
C LEU A 69 -29.44 -10.18 -16.72
N VAL A 70 -30.11 -11.08 -15.99
CA VAL A 70 -29.56 -11.65 -14.75
C VAL A 70 -28.28 -12.44 -15.03
N ALA A 71 -28.26 -13.27 -16.08
CA ALA A 71 -27.08 -14.02 -16.48
C ALA A 71 -25.89 -13.10 -16.86
N ARG A 72 -26.17 -11.93 -17.43
CA ARG A 72 -25.14 -10.91 -17.74
C ARG A 72 -24.71 -10.08 -16.53
N GLY A 73 -25.41 -10.19 -15.40
CA GLY A 73 -25.10 -9.47 -14.16
C GLY A 73 -25.56 -8.01 -14.17
N VAL A 74 -26.64 -7.69 -14.88
CA VAL A 74 -27.25 -6.35 -14.88
C VAL A 74 -27.71 -6.00 -13.46
N ALA A 75 -27.43 -4.76 -13.01
CA ALA A 75 -27.72 -4.32 -11.65
C ALA A 75 -29.23 -4.06 -11.41
N GLY A 76 -29.95 -3.65 -12.45
CA GLY A 76 -31.39 -3.46 -12.42
C GLY A 76 -31.96 -3.05 -13.79
N LEU A 77 -33.29 -3.12 -13.91
CA LEU A 77 -34.03 -2.73 -15.10
C LEU A 77 -34.95 -1.55 -14.77
N GLY A 78 -34.79 -0.43 -15.47
CA GLY A 78 -35.68 0.73 -15.42
C GLY A 78 -36.63 0.72 -16.62
N PHE A 79 -37.93 0.67 -16.35
CA PHE A 79 -38.96 0.67 -17.37
C PHE A 79 -39.67 2.03 -17.44
N GLY A 80 -39.54 2.71 -18.59
CA GLY A 80 -40.16 4.01 -18.84
C GLY A 80 -41.62 3.89 -19.26
N VAL A 81 -42.52 4.49 -18.48
CA VAL A 81 -43.97 4.53 -18.75
C VAL A 81 -44.41 5.84 -19.40
N GLY A 82 -45.60 5.86 -20.00
CA GLY A 82 -46.21 7.04 -20.63
C GLY A 82 -45.65 7.41 -22.01
N VAL A 83 -44.92 6.48 -22.66
CA VAL A 83 -44.42 6.63 -24.04
C VAL A 83 -44.95 5.51 -24.94
N SER A 84 -44.51 4.27 -24.73
CA SER A 84 -44.99 3.09 -25.48
C SER A 84 -46.00 2.26 -24.69
N HIS A 85 -45.91 2.28 -23.36
CA HIS A 85 -46.83 1.61 -22.44
C HIS A 85 -47.25 2.60 -21.36
N GLU A 86 -48.54 2.65 -21.03
CA GLU A 86 -49.06 3.51 -19.94
C GLU A 86 -48.61 3.03 -18.56
N GLU A 87 -48.48 1.71 -18.38
CA GLU A 87 -48.01 1.06 -17.17
C GLU A 87 -46.96 0.01 -17.50
N THR A 88 -46.18 -0.41 -16.50
CA THR A 88 -45.19 -1.49 -16.67
C THR A 88 -45.91 -2.83 -16.93
N PRO A 89 -45.60 -3.58 -18.00
CA PRO A 89 -46.30 -4.82 -18.33
C PRO A 89 -46.26 -5.86 -17.19
N PRO A 90 -47.41 -6.43 -16.78
CA PRO A 90 -47.47 -7.39 -15.65
C PRO A 90 -46.54 -8.59 -15.81
N ALA A 91 -46.44 -9.13 -17.03
CA ALA A 91 -45.54 -10.26 -17.33
C ALA A 91 -44.05 -9.93 -17.08
N LEU A 92 -43.64 -8.66 -17.23
CA LEU A 92 -42.29 -8.22 -16.91
C LEU A 92 -42.08 -8.11 -15.40
N VAL A 93 -43.09 -7.62 -14.67
CA VAL A 93 -43.08 -7.53 -13.20
C VAL A 93 -42.95 -8.92 -12.58
N GLU A 94 -43.74 -9.89 -13.04
CA GLU A 94 -43.68 -11.28 -12.58
C GLU A 94 -42.33 -11.93 -12.88
N ALA A 95 -41.80 -11.76 -14.10
CA ALA A 95 -40.50 -12.27 -14.48
C ALA A 95 -39.35 -11.69 -13.63
N ALA A 96 -39.37 -10.38 -13.38
CA ALA A 96 -38.38 -9.69 -12.57
C ALA A 96 -38.43 -10.13 -11.10
N GLU A 97 -39.62 -10.30 -10.51
CA GLU A 97 -39.76 -10.79 -9.13
C GLU A 97 -39.24 -12.23 -9.02
N ALA A 98 -39.64 -13.12 -9.94
CA ALA A 98 -39.21 -14.51 -9.95
C ALA A 98 -37.68 -14.65 -10.06
N ALA A 99 -37.05 -13.82 -10.90
CA ALA A 99 -35.60 -13.81 -11.09
C ALA A 99 -34.84 -13.02 -10.00
N GLY A 100 -35.55 -12.22 -9.18
CA GLY A 100 -34.95 -11.32 -8.20
C GLY A 100 -34.16 -10.15 -8.82
N LEU A 101 -34.49 -9.76 -10.05
CA LEU A 101 -33.89 -8.60 -10.72
C LEU A 101 -34.66 -7.34 -10.29
N PRO A 102 -34.01 -6.32 -9.69
CA PRO A 102 -34.69 -5.07 -9.37
C PRO A 102 -35.29 -4.42 -10.62
N LEU A 103 -36.62 -4.36 -10.65
CA LEU A 103 -37.40 -3.64 -11.66
C LEU A 103 -37.90 -2.33 -11.08
N LEU A 104 -37.60 -1.24 -11.77
CA LEU A 104 -37.90 0.13 -11.38
C LEU A 104 -38.79 0.76 -12.44
N GLU A 105 -39.92 1.33 -12.05
CA GLU A 105 -40.71 2.20 -12.91
C GLU A 105 -40.05 3.58 -12.98
N VAL A 106 -39.88 4.08 -14.20
CA VAL A 106 -39.37 5.41 -14.49
C VAL A 106 -40.52 6.27 -14.98
N PRO A 107 -40.98 7.26 -14.18
CA PRO A 107 -42.06 8.16 -14.58
C PRO A 107 -41.69 8.96 -15.82
N ARG A 108 -42.70 9.35 -16.61
CA ARG A 108 -42.54 10.12 -17.85
C ARG A 108 -41.80 11.45 -17.62
N GLU A 109 -41.99 12.04 -16.45
CA GLU A 109 -41.36 13.29 -16.02
C GLU A 109 -39.86 13.15 -15.71
N THR A 110 -39.33 11.93 -15.69
CA THR A 110 -37.92 11.62 -15.44
C THR A 110 -37.25 11.12 -16.73
N PRO A 111 -36.69 12.02 -17.56
CA PRO A 111 -35.98 11.62 -18.77
C PRO A 111 -34.82 10.69 -18.44
N PHE A 112 -34.59 9.65 -19.25
CA PHE A 112 -33.47 8.72 -19.04
C PHE A 112 -32.10 9.41 -19.03
N ILE A 113 -31.94 10.52 -19.76
CA ILE A 113 -30.73 11.35 -19.71
C ILE A 113 -30.46 11.93 -18.32
N ALA A 114 -31.49 12.23 -17.51
CA ALA A 114 -31.32 12.73 -16.15
C ALA A 114 -30.76 11.63 -15.24
N ILE A 115 -31.23 10.39 -15.41
CA ILE A 115 -30.71 9.22 -14.70
C ILE A 115 -29.25 8.96 -15.10
N GLY A 116 -28.96 8.98 -16.41
CA GLY A 116 -27.59 8.85 -16.93
C GLY A 116 -26.64 9.92 -16.38
N LYS A 117 -27.04 11.20 -16.40
CA LYS A 117 -26.24 12.31 -15.84
C LYS A 117 -25.98 12.13 -14.35
N LEU A 118 -27.00 11.80 -13.57
CA LEU A 118 -26.85 11.55 -12.13
C LEU A 118 -25.84 10.42 -11.87
N VAL A 119 -25.96 9.28 -12.55
CA VAL A 119 -25.04 8.15 -12.35
C VAL A 119 -23.62 8.53 -12.75
N SER A 120 -23.43 9.22 -13.88
CA SER A 120 -22.13 9.74 -14.29
C SER A 120 -21.53 10.71 -13.27
N GLU A 121 -22.32 11.62 -12.71
CA GLU A 121 -21.87 12.56 -11.67
C GLU A 121 -21.45 11.82 -10.39
N LEU A 122 -22.23 10.82 -9.97
CA LEU A 122 -21.91 10.01 -8.79
C LEU A 122 -20.62 9.18 -8.99
N LEU A 123 -20.43 8.59 -10.17
CA LEU A 123 -19.21 7.85 -10.52
C LEU A 123 -17.99 8.78 -10.59
N ALA A 124 -18.15 9.98 -11.16
CA ALA A 124 -17.06 10.96 -11.22
C ALA A 124 -16.68 11.45 -9.81
N ALA A 125 -17.67 11.72 -8.96
CA ALA A 125 -17.44 12.13 -7.58
C ALA A 125 -16.70 11.04 -6.78
N GLU A 126 -17.04 9.77 -6.98
CA GLU A 126 -16.33 8.64 -6.37
C GLU A 126 -14.85 8.59 -6.77
N GLN A 127 -14.55 8.70 -8.07
CA GLN A 127 -13.17 8.69 -8.57
C GLN A 127 -12.36 9.85 -7.97
N TYR A 128 -12.98 11.04 -7.88
CA TYR A 128 -12.35 12.21 -7.28
C TYR A 128 -12.09 12.01 -5.77
N ASP A 129 -13.04 11.42 -5.06
CA ASP A 129 -12.92 11.08 -3.64
C ASP A 129 -11.78 10.09 -3.40
N GLU A 130 -11.65 9.07 -4.23
CA GLU A 130 -10.58 8.06 -4.13
C GLU A 130 -9.19 8.69 -4.31
N ILE A 131 -9.02 9.54 -5.33
CA ILE A 131 -7.78 10.28 -5.57
C ILE A 131 -7.46 11.20 -4.39
N THR A 132 -8.45 11.96 -3.91
CA THR A 132 -8.29 12.90 -2.81
C THR A 132 -7.88 12.19 -1.52
N ARG A 133 -8.47 11.02 -1.23
CA ARG A 133 -8.09 10.18 -0.08
C ARG A 133 -6.65 9.68 -0.21
N ALA A 134 -6.22 9.29 -1.41
CA ALA A 134 -4.85 8.88 -1.67
C ALA A 134 -3.84 10.00 -1.35
N PHE A 135 -4.07 11.21 -1.86
CA PHE A 135 -3.22 12.36 -1.58
C PHE A 135 -3.21 12.74 -0.10
N ALA A 136 -4.38 12.68 0.55
CA ALA A 136 -4.47 12.95 1.99
C ALA A 136 -3.68 11.92 2.81
N ALA A 137 -3.71 10.64 2.42
CA ALA A 137 -2.91 9.59 3.03
C ALA A 137 -1.41 9.83 2.83
N GLN A 138 -0.97 10.13 1.60
CA GLN A 138 0.41 10.48 1.29
C GLN A 138 0.88 11.70 2.11
N GLY A 139 0.09 12.77 2.18
CA GLY A 139 0.44 13.94 2.99
C GLY A 139 0.58 13.64 4.49
N ARG A 140 -0.17 12.65 5.02
CA ARG A 140 -0.02 12.18 6.40
C ARG A 140 1.25 11.35 6.58
N LEU A 141 1.63 10.53 5.61
CA LEU A 141 2.91 9.82 5.60
C LEU A 141 4.09 10.79 5.55
N THR A 142 4.05 11.81 4.67
CA THR A 142 5.10 12.83 4.59
C THR A 142 5.27 13.56 5.91
N ARG A 143 4.17 13.97 6.57
CA ARG A 143 4.25 14.58 7.91
C ARG A 143 4.80 13.64 8.98
N ALA A 144 4.56 12.33 8.86
CA ALA A 144 5.14 11.34 9.77
C ALA A 144 6.66 11.21 9.56
N ALA A 145 7.12 11.22 8.31
CA ALA A 145 8.53 11.13 7.96
C ALA A 145 9.38 12.30 8.51
N LEU A 146 8.77 13.47 8.72
CA LEU A 146 9.43 14.66 9.26
C LEU A 146 9.55 14.69 10.80
N ARG A 147 8.99 13.69 11.51
CA ARG A 147 9.09 13.60 12.97
C ARG A 147 10.44 13.04 13.42
N PRO A 148 10.85 13.24 14.68
CA PRO A 148 11.86 12.39 15.31
C PRO A 148 11.49 10.92 15.08
N GLU A 149 12.47 10.08 14.75
CA GLU A 149 12.24 8.67 14.38
C GLU A 149 11.24 8.51 13.22
N GLY A 150 11.35 9.37 12.20
CA GLY A 150 10.40 9.47 11.09
C GLY A 150 10.11 8.14 10.38
N THR A 151 11.05 7.20 10.34
CA THR A 151 10.84 5.85 9.80
C THR A 151 9.79 5.06 10.59
N HIS A 152 9.86 5.06 11.93
CA HIS A 152 8.89 4.36 12.78
C HIS A 152 7.51 5.02 12.68
N ALA A 153 7.47 6.36 12.70
CA ALA A 153 6.23 7.12 12.55
C ALA A 153 5.52 6.84 11.21
N VAL A 154 6.27 6.66 10.12
CA VAL A 154 5.72 6.29 8.80
C VAL A 154 5.11 4.90 8.84
N ILE A 155 5.76 3.92 9.47
CA ILE A 155 5.24 2.55 9.60
C ILE A 155 3.93 2.52 10.40
N ASP A 156 3.89 3.22 11.53
CA ASP A 156 2.67 3.34 12.35
C ASP A 156 1.52 4.00 11.59
N ARG A 157 1.84 5.00 10.77
CA ARG A 157 0.84 5.67 9.94
C ARG A 157 0.38 4.77 8.81
N LEU A 158 1.30 4.06 8.16
CA LEU A 158 1.01 3.17 7.04
C LEU A 158 0.03 2.07 7.44
N ALA A 159 0.27 1.41 8.59
CA ALA A 159 -0.65 0.40 9.13
C ALA A 159 -2.09 0.92 9.27
N LYS A 160 -2.26 2.18 9.69
CA LYS A 160 -3.57 2.84 9.80
C LYS A 160 -4.20 3.16 8.44
N GLU A 161 -3.41 3.57 7.45
CA GLU A 161 -3.91 3.87 6.10
C GLU A 161 -4.34 2.60 5.35
N VAL A 162 -3.66 1.47 5.59
CA VAL A 162 -3.96 0.20 4.91
C VAL A 162 -4.99 -0.65 5.67
N GLY A 163 -5.40 -0.24 6.87
CA GLY A 163 -6.34 -1.01 7.70
C GLY A 163 -5.80 -2.38 8.10
N GLY A 164 -4.52 -2.46 8.43
CA GLY A 164 -3.80 -3.70 8.71
C GLY A 164 -2.59 -3.45 9.60
N TRP A 165 -1.49 -4.14 9.30
CA TRP A 165 -0.22 -4.01 10.02
C TRP A 165 0.91 -3.58 9.08
N ALA A 166 1.97 -3.02 9.65
CA ALA A 166 3.21 -2.71 8.95
C ALA A 166 4.43 -3.01 9.84
N ALA A 167 5.55 -3.34 9.21
CA ALA A 167 6.82 -3.60 9.88
C ALA A 167 8.00 -3.06 9.07
N LEU A 168 9.03 -2.60 9.76
CA LEU A 168 10.34 -2.21 9.24
C LEU A 168 11.36 -3.25 9.68
N LEU A 169 12.15 -3.72 8.71
CA LEU A 169 13.19 -4.71 8.92
C LEU A 169 14.52 -4.16 8.42
N GLY A 170 15.59 -4.52 9.10
CA GLY A 170 16.94 -4.11 8.72
C GLY A 170 17.53 -4.98 7.61
N GLU A 171 18.79 -4.73 7.30
CA GLU A 171 19.47 -5.38 6.18
C GLU A 171 19.60 -6.88 6.39
N SER A 172 19.61 -7.43 7.61
CA SER A 172 19.67 -8.88 7.85
C SER A 172 18.29 -9.56 7.92
N GLY A 173 17.22 -8.76 7.94
CA GLY A 173 15.85 -9.22 8.17
C GLY A 173 15.44 -9.18 9.64
N GLU A 174 16.27 -8.62 10.52
CA GLU A 174 15.92 -8.29 11.90
C GLU A 174 14.80 -7.25 11.94
N VAL A 175 13.88 -7.37 12.90
CA VAL A 175 12.77 -6.42 13.04
C VAL A 175 13.25 -5.18 13.77
N LEU A 176 13.21 -4.03 13.10
CA LEU A 176 13.56 -2.74 13.68
C LEU A 176 12.35 -2.07 14.35
N HIS A 177 11.18 -2.19 13.72
CA HIS A 177 9.92 -1.66 14.25
C HIS A 177 8.73 -2.41 13.67
N ALA A 178 7.69 -2.66 14.45
CA ALA A 178 6.49 -3.34 13.98
C ALA A 178 5.23 -2.88 14.71
N THR A 179 4.13 -2.75 13.98
CA THR A 179 2.83 -2.45 14.58
C THR A 179 2.21 -3.70 15.20
N PRO A 180 1.25 -3.56 16.15
CA PRO A 180 0.54 -4.69 16.73
C PRO A 180 -0.07 -5.62 15.67
N GLY A 181 0.06 -6.93 15.87
CA GLY A 181 -0.48 -7.94 14.96
C GLY A 181 0.32 -8.16 13.67
N ALA A 182 1.51 -7.57 13.54
CA ALA A 182 2.38 -7.81 12.39
C ALA A 182 2.86 -9.27 12.34
N ALA A 183 2.72 -9.91 11.18
CA ALA A 183 3.19 -11.28 10.94
C ALA A 183 4.69 -11.30 10.58
N THR A 184 5.53 -10.71 11.45
CA THR A 184 6.97 -10.54 11.21
C THR A 184 7.67 -11.85 10.93
N ASP A 185 7.33 -12.94 11.63
CA ASP A 185 7.96 -14.26 11.45
C ASP A 185 7.77 -14.82 10.03
N LYS A 186 6.61 -14.57 9.42
CA LYS A 186 6.36 -14.97 8.03
C LYS A 186 7.21 -14.16 7.06
N VAL A 187 7.34 -12.85 7.32
CA VAL A 187 8.14 -11.93 6.50
C VAL A 187 9.62 -12.27 6.60
N THR A 188 10.16 -12.45 7.80
CA THR A 188 11.58 -12.79 8.03
C THR A 188 11.92 -14.14 7.42
N ALA A 189 11.06 -15.15 7.60
CA ALA A 189 11.24 -16.46 6.96
C ALA A 189 11.20 -16.36 5.42
N ALA A 190 10.33 -15.53 4.86
CA ALA A 190 10.27 -15.31 3.41
C ALA A 190 11.52 -14.60 2.88
N LEU A 191 11.98 -13.56 3.56
CA LEU A 191 13.23 -12.88 3.22
C LEU A 191 14.42 -13.83 3.31
N ALA A 192 14.53 -14.65 4.36
CA ALA A 192 15.59 -15.64 4.52
C ALA A 192 15.64 -16.63 3.34
N ARG A 193 14.49 -17.15 2.91
CA ARG A 193 14.42 -18.04 1.72
C ARG A 193 14.89 -17.37 0.43
N HIS A 194 14.67 -16.06 0.29
CA HIS A 194 15.07 -15.29 -0.90
C HIS A 194 16.49 -14.70 -0.82
N ARG A 195 17.10 -14.63 0.37
CA ARG A 195 18.51 -14.26 0.56
C ARG A 195 19.48 -15.40 0.22
N ILE A 196 19.04 -16.65 0.33
CA ILE A 196 19.86 -17.83 0.03
C ILE A 196 19.92 -18.03 -1.49
N GLY A 197 20.81 -17.28 -2.14
CA GLY A 197 21.45 -17.59 -3.43
C GLY A 197 22.98 -17.67 -3.19
N PRO A 198 23.71 -18.65 -3.76
CA PRO A 198 24.72 -19.39 -3.03
C PRO A 198 26.05 -18.62 -2.90
N ALA A 199 26.43 -18.31 -1.66
CA ALA A 199 27.82 -18.04 -1.29
C ALA A 199 28.42 -19.13 -0.37
N ASP A 200 27.59 -19.98 0.26
CA ASP A 200 28.07 -20.94 1.28
C ASP A 200 27.68 -22.41 1.03
N ALA A 201 27.24 -22.76 -0.18
CA ALA A 201 27.16 -24.17 -0.56
C ALA A 201 28.54 -24.65 -1.03
N GLN A 202 29.36 -25.12 -0.09
CA GLN A 202 30.41 -26.09 -0.38
C GLN A 202 29.71 -27.36 -0.89
N ASP A 203 29.37 -27.39 -2.19
CA ASP A 203 28.95 -28.61 -2.85
C ASP A 203 29.75 -28.73 -4.16
N GLU A 204 30.57 -29.76 -4.20
CA GLU A 204 31.46 -30.11 -5.30
C GLU A 204 30.61 -30.56 -6.50
N THR A 205 30.21 -29.62 -7.37
CA THR A 205 29.66 -29.99 -8.68
C THR A 205 30.15 -29.00 -9.74
N PRO A 206 30.75 -29.46 -10.86
CA PRO A 206 31.36 -28.56 -11.83
C PRO A 206 30.30 -27.75 -12.60
N PRO A 207 30.65 -26.53 -13.07
CA PRO A 207 29.69 -25.61 -13.64
C PRO A 207 29.22 -26.07 -15.03
N ARG A 208 27.89 -26.14 -15.22
CA ARG A 208 27.28 -26.17 -16.56
C ARG A 208 27.23 -24.74 -17.08
N GLU A 209 27.81 -24.51 -18.25
CA GLU A 209 27.80 -23.21 -18.93
C GLU A 209 26.36 -22.69 -19.14
N PRO A 210 26.07 -21.41 -18.85
CA PRO A 210 24.76 -20.84 -19.11
C PRO A 210 24.58 -20.59 -20.61
N THR A 211 23.53 -21.18 -21.18
CA THR A 211 23.11 -20.91 -22.56
C THR A 211 22.71 -19.45 -22.73
N ALA A 212 23.17 -18.84 -23.82
CA ALA A 212 23.09 -17.41 -24.18
C ALA A 212 21.67 -16.81 -24.31
N GLU A 213 20.60 -17.54 -23.98
CA GLU A 213 19.22 -17.04 -24.07
C GLU A 213 18.74 -16.30 -22.80
N VAL A 214 19.42 -16.43 -21.67
CA VAL A 214 19.05 -15.77 -20.40
C VAL A 214 19.40 -14.26 -20.41
N SER A 215 20.30 -13.83 -21.29
CA SER A 215 20.80 -12.44 -21.34
C SER A 215 19.85 -11.43 -22.00
N ARG A 216 18.73 -11.85 -22.61
CA ARG A 216 17.79 -10.93 -23.30
C ARG A 216 16.75 -10.27 -22.39
N TRP A 217 16.58 -10.75 -21.16
CA TRP A 217 15.57 -10.25 -20.22
C TRP A 217 16.15 -9.48 -19.02
N GLY A 218 17.43 -9.09 -19.06
CA GLY A 218 18.04 -8.28 -18.00
C GLY A 218 18.02 -8.89 -16.58
N MET A 219 17.63 -10.16 -16.47
CA MET A 219 17.55 -10.94 -15.24
C MET A 219 18.86 -11.69 -15.05
N GLY A 220 19.90 -10.95 -14.66
CA GLY A 220 21.10 -11.57 -14.10
C GLY A 220 20.78 -12.21 -12.73
N PRO A 221 21.57 -13.20 -12.29
CA PRO A 221 21.31 -13.99 -11.07
C PRO A 221 21.45 -13.22 -9.74
N GLU A 222 21.55 -11.88 -9.76
CA GLU A 222 21.95 -11.07 -8.61
C GLU A 222 20.91 -10.02 -8.15
N ARG A 223 19.73 -9.91 -8.79
CA ARG A 223 18.73 -8.90 -8.38
C ARG A 223 17.62 -9.53 -7.54
N MET A 224 17.57 -9.13 -6.26
CA MET A 224 16.36 -9.30 -5.46
C MET A 224 15.18 -8.64 -6.18
N PRO A 225 13.98 -9.25 -6.15
CA PRO A 225 12.81 -8.65 -6.77
C PRO A 225 12.50 -7.29 -6.12
N ALA A 226 12.06 -6.33 -6.94
CA ALA A 226 11.73 -4.97 -6.50
C ALA A 226 10.56 -4.93 -5.49
N SER A 227 9.83 -6.03 -5.34
CA SER A 227 8.75 -6.25 -4.37
C SER A 227 8.48 -7.75 -4.26
N LEU A 228 8.18 -8.23 -3.06
CA LEU A 228 7.74 -9.59 -2.78
C LEU A 228 6.29 -9.55 -2.28
N ALA A 229 5.38 -10.27 -2.94
CA ALA A 229 4.00 -10.42 -2.50
C ALA A 229 3.77 -11.83 -1.99
N LEU A 230 3.21 -11.95 -0.78
CA LEU A 230 2.81 -13.22 -0.18
C LEU A 230 1.29 -13.19 -0.01
N SER A 231 0.60 -14.21 -0.49
CA SER A 231 -0.84 -14.37 -0.29
C SER A 231 -1.11 -15.70 0.40
N GLY A 232 -1.83 -15.66 1.50
CA GLY A 232 -2.33 -16.83 2.24
C GLY A 232 -3.84 -16.73 2.45
N PRO A 233 -4.47 -17.78 3.00
CA PRO A 233 -5.91 -17.76 3.28
C PRO A 233 -6.26 -16.58 4.21
N GLY A 234 -6.95 -15.57 3.67
CA GLY A 234 -7.36 -14.38 4.42
C GLY A 234 -6.21 -13.44 4.81
N GLU A 235 -5.07 -13.47 4.12
CA GLU A 235 -3.95 -12.57 4.40
C GLU A 235 -3.19 -12.20 3.12
N HIS A 236 -3.03 -10.91 2.88
CA HIS A 236 -2.24 -10.35 1.78
C HIS A 236 -1.10 -9.52 2.35
N ILE A 237 0.13 -9.88 2.00
CA ILE A 237 1.35 -9.23 2.47
C ILE A 237 2.14 -8.72 1.27
N VAL A 238 2.59 -7.48 1.35
CA VAL A 238 3.53 -6.86 0.41
C VAL A 238 4.79 -6.49 1.17
N VAL A 239 5.93 -6.92 0.67
CA VAL A 239 7.26 -6.63 1.21
C VAL A 239 8.05 -5.87 0.15
N GLN A 240 8.61 -4.72 0.50
CA GLN A 240 9.37 -3.87 -0.41
C GLN A 240 10.77 -3.60 0.15
N PRO A 241 11.81 -3.68 -0.70
CA PRO A 241 13.16 -3.26 -0.33
C PRO A 241 13.24 -1.74 -0.12
N LEU A 242 14.14 -1.33 0.76
CA LEU A 242 14.48 0.08 1.01
C LEU A 242 15.93 0.35 0.55
N GLY A 243 16.13 1.46 -0.17
CA GLY A 243 17.43 1.88 -0.69
C GLY A 243 17.53 1.90 -2.22
N GLY A 244 18.38 2.77 -2.77
CA GLY A 244 18.56 2.98 -4.22
C GLY A 244 19.69 2.18 -4.90
N GLY A 245 20.18 1.08 -4.31
CA GLY A 245 21.36 0.34 -4.79
C GLY A 245 21.09 -1.12 -5.19
N ALA A 246 22.14 -1.82 -5.67
CA ALA A 246 22.07 -3.24 -6.03
C ALA A 246 21.76 -4.18 -4.85
N ARG A 247 22.03 -3.73 -3.61
CA ARG A 247 21.62 -4.42 -2.38
C ARG A 247 20.66 -3.54 -1.57
N PRO A 248 19.49 -4.06 -1.18
CA PRO A 248 18.58 -3.35 -0.29
C PRO A 248 19.21 -3.18 1.09
N ARG A 249 19.05 -2.01 1.69
CA ARG A 249 19.60 -1.66 3.02
C ARG A 249 18.62 -1.97 4.16
N GLY A 250 17.50 -2.59 3.83
CA GLY A 250 16.39 -2.87 4.72
C GLY A 250 15.15 -3.17 3.91
N PHE A 251 14.07 -3.49 4.61
CA PHE A 251 12.79 -3.82 4.01
C PHE A 251 11.68 -3.20 4.84
N PHE A 252 10.54 -2.96 4.22
CA PHE A 252 9.30 -2.82 4.97
C PHE A 252 8.27 -3.78 4.44
N ALA A 253 7.37 -4.20 5.32
CA ALA A 253 6.28 -5.10 5.00
C ALA A 253 4.96 -4.51 5.47
N VAL A 254 3.91 -4.78 4.72
CA VAL A 254 2.54 -4.39 5.02
C VAL A 254 1.65 -5.60 4.82
N GLY A 255 0.75 -5.87 5.75
CA GLY A 255 -0.21 -6.96 5.61
C GLY A 255 -1.62 -6.59 6.06
N ALA A 256 -2.61 -7.20 5.41
CA ALA A 256 -4.02 -7.03 5.75
C ALA A 256 -4.83 -8.30 5.44
N ALA A 257 -6.01 -8.41 6.04
CA ALA A 257 -6.93 -9.52 5.80
C ALA A 257 -7.70 -9.43 4.47
N HIS A 258 -7.44 -8.38 3.69
CA HIS A 258 -8.10 -8.07 2.43
C HIS A 258 -7.07 -7.73 1.35
N THR A 259 -7.46 -7.87 0.08
CA THR A 259 -6.62 -7.47 -1.05
C THR A 259 -6.42 -5.96 -1.07
N PHE A 260 -5.21 -5.50 -1.36
CA PHE A 260 -4.94 -4.07 -1.50
C PHE A 260 -5.52 -3.53 -2.81
N SER A 261 -6.23 -2.40 -2.71
CA SER A 261 -6.72 -1.69 -3.90
C SER A 261 -5.56 -1.01 -4.65
N PRO A 262 -5.72 -0.63 -5.93
CA PRO A 262 -4.72 0.17 -6.66
C PRO A 262 -4.34 1.46 -5.92
N VAL A 263 -5.32 2.12 -5.28
CA VAL A 263 -5.09 3.32 -4.47
C VAL A 263 -4.23 3.01 -3.24
N THR A 264 -4.50 1.90 -2.57
CA THR A 264 -3.70 1.44 -1.42
C THR A 264 -2.27 1.14 -1.84
N HIS A 265 -2.06 0.54 -3.02
CA HIS A 265 -0.72 0.33 -3.58
C HIS A 265 0.04 1.64 -3.82
N THR A 266 -0.63 2.69 -4.28
CA THR A 266 -0.03 4.02 -4.43
C THR A 266 0.44 4.60 -3.08
N VAL A 267 -0.31 4.36 -2.00
CA VAL A 267 0.07 4.76 -0.63
C VAL A 267 1.26 3.95 -0.12
N ILE A 268 1.27 2.63 -0.35
CA ILE A 268 2.38 1.73 0.01
C ILE A 268 3.67 2.17 -0.69
N ASN A 269 3.61 2.41 -2.00
CA ASN A 269 4.78 2.85 -2.78
C ASN A 269 5.31 4.21 -2.30
N ALA A 270 4.42 5.17 -1.99
CA ALA A 270 4.81 6.46 -1.44
C ALA A 270 5.50 6.31 -0.07
N ALA A 271 5.02 5.41 0.79
CA ALA A 271 5.69 5.08 2.04
C ALA A 271 7.10 4.51 1.80
N GLY A 272 7.26 3.59 0.84
CA GLY A 272 8.57 3.04 0.47
C GLY A 272 9.58 4.08 0.02
N SER A 273 9.15 5.05 -0.80
CA SER A 273 10.00 6.18 -1.20
C SER A 273 10.36 7.09 -0.02
N LEU A 274 9.41 7.40 0.86
CA LEU A 274 9.66 8.23 2.06
C LEU A 274 10.60 7.53 3.06
N LEU A 275 10.40 6.24 3.28
CA LEU A 275 11.27 5.42 4.14
C LEU A 275 12.69 5.36 3.59
N THR A 276 12.82 5.14 2.27
CA THR A 276 14.13 5.15 1.60
C THR A 276 14.83 6.49 1.78
N LEU A 277 14.13 7.60 1.55
CA LEU A 277 14.67 8.94 1.72
C LEU A 277 15.05 9.22 3.20
N ALA A 278 14.19 8.88 4.15
CA ALA A 278 14.44 9.08 5.57
C ALA A 278 15.68 8.30 6.05
N MET A 279 15.87 7.07 5.53
CA MET A 279 17.08 6.28 5.80
C MET A 279 18.34 6.93 5.21
N GLU A 280 18.28 7.46 3.99
CA GLU A 280 19.42 8.14 3.36
C GLU A 280 19.79 9.45 4.08
N GLN A 281 18.80 10.21 4.53
CA GLN A 281 19.02 11.43 5.32
C GLN A 281 19.63 11.12 6.69
N GLY A 282 19.11 10.10 7.40
CA GLY A 282 19.65 9.65 8.68
C GLY A 282 21.14 9.28 8.58
N ARG A 283 21.53 8.55 7.53
CA ARG A 283 22.95 8.18 7.30
C ARG A 283 23.83 9.38 6.98
N THR A 284 23.34 10.33 6.19
CA THR A 284 24.09 11.55 5.88
C THR A 284 24.35 12.35 7.15
N ARG A 285 23.34 12.44 8.02
CA ARG A 285 23.46 13.06 9.34
C ARG A 285 24.47 12.33 10.24
N LEU A 286 24.34 11.00 10.40
CA LEU A 286 25.27 10.21 11.22
C LEU A 286 26.72 10.35 10.75
N ARG A 287 26.96 10.29 9.43
CA ARG A 287 28.30 10.51 8.87
C ARG A 287 28.86 11.91 9.15
N ALA A 288 28.01 12.93 9.07
CA ALA A 288 28.41 14.30 9.40
C ALA A 288 28.74 14.44 10.90
N GLU A 289 27.90 13.87 11.77
CA GLU A 289 28.14 13.82 13.22
C GLU A 289 29.44 13.07 13.55
N ARG A 290 29.69 11.93 12.89
CA ARG A 290 30.96 11.19 12.99
C ARG A 290 32.15 12.04 12.58
N GLY A 291 32.08 12.70 11.42
CA GLY A 291 33.15 13.56 10.92
C GLY A 291 33.49 14.70 11.90
N ILE A 292 32.48 15.33 12.50
CA ILE A 292 32.68 16.35 13.54
C ILE A 292 33.35 15.74 14.78
N ARG A 293 32.86 14.59 15.26
CA ARG A 293 33.44 13.89 16.44
C ARG A 293 34.89 13.44 16.18
N THR A 294 35.21 13.00 14.98
CA THR A 294 36.58 12.69 14.55
C THR A 294 37.47 13.93 14.57
N ALA A 295 37.04 15.04 13.97
CA ALA A 295 37.80 16.29 13.97
C ALA A 295 38.01 16.85 15.38
N VAL A 296 37.01 16.71 16.25
CA VAL A 296 37.13 17.08 17.67
C VAL A 296 38.17 16.21 18.37
N LEU A 297 38.20 14.90 18.11
CA LEU A 297 39.24 14.02 18.65
C LEU A 297 40.64 14.43 18.18
N GLU A 298 40.81 14.75 16.90
CA GLU A 298 42.09 15.23 16.36
C GLU A 298 42.57 16.52 17.06
N LEU A 299 41.66 17.47 17.33
CA LEU A 299 41.97 18.68 18.09
C LEU A 299 42.38 18.37 19.54
N LEU A 300 41.69 17.44 20.20
CA LEU A 300 42.05 17.01 21.56
C LEU A 300 43.44 16.36 21.60
N LEU A 301 43.75 15.48 20.64
CA LEU A 301 45.07 14.85 20.52
C LEU A 301 46.18 15.86 20.23
N ALA A 302 45.86 16.98 19.56
CA ALA A 302 46.77 18.10 19.36
C ALA A 302 46.89 19.05 20.57
N GLY A 303 46.16 18.81 21.66
CA GLY A 303 46.14 19.65 22.86
C GLY A 303 45.28 20.91 22.75
N GLU A 304 44.46 21.04 21.71
CA GLU A 304 43.66 22.23 21.38
C GLU A 304 42.24 22.15 21.99
N GLU A 305 42.16 21.91 23.30
CA GLU A 305 40.90 21.64 24.01
C GLU A 305 39.86 22.77 23.88
N GLY A 306 40.31 24.02 23.91
CA GLY A 306 39.44 25.19 23.72
C GLY A 306 38.77 25.20 22.34
N ARG A 307 39.49 24.79 21.29
CA ARG A 307 38.96 24.68 19.92
C ARG A 307 38.03 23.48 19.77
N ALA A 308 38.40 22.34 20.37
CA ALA A 308 37.56 21.14 20.40
C ALA A 308 36.18 21.44 21.02
N ARG A 309 36.13 22.16 22.14
CA ARG A 309 34.88 22.59 22.79
C ARG A 309 34.08 23.57 21.92
N ALA A 310 34.76 24.53 21.28
CA ALA A 310 34.11 25.49 20.37
C ALA A 310 33.48 24.83 19.13
N VAL A 311 34.02 23.71 18.64
CA VAL A 311 33.43 22.94 17.53
C VAL A 311 32.19 22.15 17.96
N LEU A 312 32.12 21.70 19.22
CA LEU A 312 30.98 20.95 19.77
C LEU A 312 29.81 21.85 20.21
N GLU A 313 30.09 23.08 20.65
CA GLU A 313 29.08 23.99 21.22
C GLU A 313 27.88 24.25 20.29
N PRO A 314 28.04 24.53 18.98
CA PRO A 314 26.90 24.80 18.09
C PRO A 314 25.97 23.60 17.88
N ILE A 315 26.47 22.38 18.08
CA ILE A 315 25.69 21.15 17.98
C ILE A 315 25.21 20.63 19.35
N GLY A 316 25.41 21.42 20.41
CA GLY A 316 25.04 21.06 21.79
C GLY A 316 25.85 19.88 22.36
N GLY A 317 26.96 19.52 21.72
CA GLY A 317 27.82 18.43 22.16
C GLY A 317 28.65 18.80 23.39
N ARG A 318 29.02 17.79 24.18
CA ARG A 318 29.94 17.93 25.32
C ARG A 318 31.06 16.92 25.20
N LEU A 319 32.22 17.28 25.74
CA LEU A 319 33.32 16.34 25.92
C LEU A 319 32.91 15.27 26.96
N PRO A 320 33.38 14.03 26.83
CA PRO A 320 33.14 13.00 27.83
C PRO A 320 33.79 13.39 29.16
N ASP A 321 33.17 12.99 30.26
CA ASP A 321 33.72 13.23 31.60
C ASP A 321 34.96 12.35 31.82
N ASP A 322 35.97 12.90 32.48
CA ASP A 322 37.16 12.16 32.88
C ASP A 322 36.84 11.20 34.05
N PRO A 323 37.45 9.99 34.08
CA PRO A 323 38.39 9.48 33.09
C PRO A 323 37.71 8.88 31.85
N VAL A 324 38.37 9.07 30.70
CA VAL A 324 37.93 8.52 29.42
C VAL A 324 38.46 7.09 29.23
N VAL A 325 37.60 6.19 28.77
CA VAL A 325 37.92 4.79 28.46
C VAL A 325 37.80 4.55 26.95
N VAL A 326 38.71 3.74 26.42
CA VAL A 326 38.69 3.29 25.02
C VAL A 326 38.27 1.83 24.98
N LEU A 327 37.15 1.55 24.31
CA LEU A 327 36.68 0.21 24.01
C LEU A 327 37.15 -0.21 22.62
N ALA A 328 37.56 -1.46 22.45
CA ALA A 328 37.89 -2.04 21.17
C ALA A 328 36.90 -3.17 20.86
N ALA A 329 36.31 -3.14 19.67
CA ALA A 329 35.33 -4.13 19.20
C ALA A 329 35.56 -4.49 17.73
N ASP A 330 34.90 -5.53 17.24
CA ASP A 330 34.90 -5.88 15.81
C ASP A 330 34.29 -4.74 14.96
N ALA A 331 34.73 -4.62 13.70
CA ALA A 331 34.21 -3.63 12.76
C ALA A 331 32.68 -3.68 12.58
N ALA A 332 32.04 -4.84 12.74
CA ALA A 332 30.59 -5.01 12.69
C ALA A 332 29.87 -4.26 13.84
N ALA A 333 30.55 -3.98 14.95
CA ALA A 333 29.99 -3.27 16.10
C ALA A 333 29.93 -1.73 15.90
N LEU A 334 30.46 -1.20 14.79
CA LEU A 334 30.55 0.24 14.55
C LEU A 334 29.20 0.96 14.68
N ASP A 335 28.18 0.45 13.99
CA ASP A 335 26.86 1.08 13.95
C ASP A 335 26.14 0.98 15.32
N ALA A 336 26.48 0.00 16.15
CA ALA A 336 25.97 -0.15 17.52
C ALA A 336 26.68 0.78 18.53
N LEU A 337 27.99 0.97 18.37
CA LEU A 337 28.82 1.80 19.25
C LEU A 337 28.68 3.31 18.96
N GLU A 338 28.54 3.69 17.70
CA GLU A 338 28.50 5.10 17.26
C GLU A 338 27.45 5.97 17.99
N PRO A 339 26.18 5.54 18.20
CA PRO A 339 25.20 6.36 18.91
C PRO A 339 25.46 6.45 20.42
N ARG A 340 26.31 5.60 20.99
CA ARG A 340 26.51 5.45 22.44
C ARG A 340 27.86 5.94 22.93
N ALA A 341 28.84 5.94 22.06
CA ALA A 341 30.17 6.47 22.32
C ALA A 341 30.24 7.97 22.00
N PHE A 342 31.19 8.66 22.62
CA PHE A 342 31.56 10.01 22.22
C PHE A 342 32.07 10.02 20.77
N THR A 343 32.88 9.04 20.38
CA THR A 343 33.25 8.77 19.00
C THR A 343 33.57 7.28 18.81
N ALA A 344 33.34 6.75 17.61
CA ALA A 344 33.70 5.38 17.23
C ALA A 344 34.45 5.42 15.89
N LEU A 345 35.68 4.91 15.89
CA LEU A 345 36.60 5.02 14.76
C LEU A 345 37.03 3.63 14.28
N PRO A 346 36.72 3.26 13.03
CA PRO A 346 37.23 2.03 12.45
C PRO A 346 38.73 2.16 12.12
N ALA A 347 39.48 1.10 12.41
CA ALA A 347 40.90 0.95 12.13
C ALA A 347 41.16 -0.51 11.70
N GLY A 348 41.03 -0.77 10.40
CA GLY A 348 41.02 -2.14 9.88
C GLY A 348 39.76 -2.89 10.33
N ASP A 349 39.93 -4.08 10.89
CA ASP A 349 38.84 -4.95 11.35
C ASP A 349 38.39 -4.65 12.81
N VAL A 350 38.93 -3.59 13.41
CA VAL A 350 38.63 -3.17 14.78
C VAL A 350 38.04 -1.77 14.79
N VAL A 351 37.09 -1.52 15.68
CA VAL A 351 36.54 -0.18 15.98
C VAL A 351 36.93 0.21 17.38
N PHE A 352 37.47 1.41 17.51
CA PHE A 352 37.77 2.04 18.81
C PHE A 352 36.68 3.02 19.18
N ALA A 353 36.01 2.80 20.31
CA ALA A 353 34.98 3.67 20.85
C ALA A 353 35.47 4.39 22.10
N LEU A 354 35.37 5.72 22.12
CA LEU A 354 35.73 6.57 23.24
C LEU A 354 34.49 6.83 24.09
N VAL A 355 34.53 6.49 25.38
CA VAL A 355 33.40 6.63 26.32
C VAL A 355 33.88 7.20 27.65
N GLY A 356 33.03 7.92 28.38
CA GLY A 356 33.33 8.22 29.79
C GLY A 356 33.24 6.95 30.64
N GLU A 357 34.07 6.81 31.67
CA GLU A 357 34.11 5.61 32.52
C GLU A 357 32.72 5.20 33.05
N GLY A 358 31.89 6.16 33.45
CA GLY A 358 30.53 5.91 33.93
C GLY A 358 29.55 5.36 32.88
N GLN A 359 29.91 5.37 31.59
CA GLN A 359 29.08 4.88 30.48
C GLN A 359 29.51 3.48 29.99
N VAL A 360 30.68 2.99 30.41
CA VAL A 360 31.29 1.74 29.90
C VAL A 360 30.35 0.54 30.03
N GLU A 361 29.74 0.32 31.20
CA GLU A 361 28.85 -0.83 31.41
C GLU A 361 27.61 -0.81 30.51
N ALA A 362 27.09 0.39 30.19
CA ALA A 362 25.93 0.54 29.32
C ALA A 362 26.27 0.28 27.85
N VAL A 363 27.50 0.63 27.43
CA VAL A 363 27.98 0.41 26.06
C VAL A 363 28.44 -1.02 25.83
N ALA A 364 28.95 -1.72 26.86
CA ALA A 364 29.56 -3.05 26.72
C ALA A 364 28.60 -4.25 26.93
N ARG A 365 27.37 -4.04 27.45
CA ARG A 365 26.41 -5.13 27.75
C ARG A 365 25.49 -5.53 26.60
N GLU A 366 25.47 -4.77 25.52
CA GLU A 366 24.71 -5.05 24.30
C GLU A 366 25.66 -5.28 23.14
#